data_AF-A0A8I2FZ78-F1
#
_entry.id   AF-A0A8I2FZ78-F1
#
_cell.length_a   1.000
_cell.length_b   1.000
_cell.length_c   1.000
_cell.angle_alpha   90.00
_cell.angle_beta   90.00
_cell.angle_gamma   90.00
#
_symmetry.space_group_name_H-M   'P 1'
#
loop_
_entity.id
_entity.type
_entity.pdbx_description
1 polymer ?
#
loop_
_entity_poly.entity_id
_entity_poly.type
_entity_poly.pdbx_seq_one_letter_code
_entity_poly.pdbx_strand_id
1 'polypeptide(L)'
;DQASATIERALRIEPKNPLLWQRLGYLHLQNHRWQQAIAMAQKSNTLAGGNRQLMVTNWKIIARAKNKIGDEQGAKEAEKIIQTLEN
;
A
#
# COMPACT_ATOMS: atom_id res chain seq x y z
N ASP A 1 -9.05 4.93 -14.19
CA ASP A 1 -9.93 3.76 -14.03
C ASP A 1 -11.09 4.02 -13.10
N GLN A 2 -12.25 3.50 -13.47
CA GLN A 2 -13.49 3.55 -12.68
C GLN A 2 -13.34 2.89 -11.30
N ALA A 3 -12.47 1.88 -11.16
CA ALA A 3 -12.23 1.18 -9.89
C ALA A 3 -11.62 2.09 -8.81
N SER A 4 -10.66 2.95 -9.16
CA SER A 4 -10.09 3.92 -8.21
C SER A 4 -11.13 4.94 -7.75
N ALA A 5 -11.95 5.45 -8.68
CA ALA A 5 -12.99 6.42 -8.36
C ALA A 5 -14.05 5.87 -7.39
N THR A 6 -14.42 4.58 -7.51
CA THR A 6 -15.32 3.92 -6.56
C THR A 6 -14.71 3.85 -5.16
N ILE A 7 -13.42 3.51 -5.05
CA ILE A 7 -12.73 3.44 -3.74
C ILE A 7 -12.57 4.84 -3.14
N GLU A 8 -12.23 5.85 -3.94
CA GLU A 8 -12.13 7.24 -3.48
C GLU A 8 -13.47 7.75 -2.92
N ARG A 9 -14.60 7.37 -3.54
CA ARG A 9 -15.93 7.67 -3.00
C ARG A 9 -16.18 6.96 -1.67
N ALA A 10 -15.82 5.68 -1.55
CA ALA A 10 -15.94 4.94 -0.30
C ALA A 10 -15.06 5.56 0.80
N LEU A 11 -13.86 6.04 0.48
CA LEU A 11 -12.96 6.73 1.41
C LEU A 11 -13.53 8.06 1.93
N ARG A 12 -14.44 8.72 1.20
CA ARG A 12 -15.15 9.89 1.72
C ARG A 12 -16.13 9.54 2.84
N ILE A 13 -16.62 8.30 2.85
CA ILE A 13 -17.53 7.78 3.89
C ILE A 13 -16.71 7.17 5.04
N GLU A 14 -15.69 6.39 4.70
CA GLU A 14 -14.83 5.67 5.66
C GLU A 14 -13.34 6.06 5.53
N PRO A 15 -12.95 7.29 5.89
CA PRO A 15 -11.58 7.78 5.65
C PRO A 15 -10.51 7.06 6.47
N LYS A 16 -10.91 6.35 7.53
CA LYS A 16 -10.02 5.61 8.43
C LYS A 16 -10.01 4.10 8.15
N ASN A 17 -10.69 3.62 7.11
CA ASN A 17 -10.69 2.19 6.79
C ASN A 17 -9.37 1.79 6.09
N PRO A 18 -8.48 1.01 6.74
CA PRO A 18 -7.18 0.67 6.17
C PRO A 18 -7.29 -0.24 4.93
N LEU A 19 -8.36 -1.03 4.78
CA LEU A 19 -8.55 -1.90 3.61
C LEU A 19 -8.84 -1.09 2.34
N LEU A 20 -9.58 0.02 2.45
CA LEU A 20 -9.84 0.88 1.30
C LEU A 20 -8.56 1.54 0.79
N TRP A 21 -7.70 2.02 1.70
CA TRP A 21 -6.39 2.56 1.36
C TRP A 21 -5.47 1.50 0.73
N GLN A 22 -5.46 0.27 1.26
CA GLN A 22 -4.68 -0.83 0.68
C GLN A 22 -5.11 -1.13 -0.76
N ARG A 23 -6.43 -1.24 -0.99
CA ARG A 23 -6.99 -1.53 -2.31
C ARG A 23 -6.68 -0.40 -3.30
N LEU A 24 -6.78 0.86 -2.87
CA LEU A 24 -6.40 1.99 -3.71
C LEU A 24 -4.91 1.96 -4.07
N GLY A 25 -4.05 1.62 -3.11
CA GLY A 25 -2.62 1.42 -3.35
C GLY A 25 -2.34 0.30 -4.36
N TYR A 26 -3.06 -0.82 -4.25
CA TYR A 26 -2.95 -1.91 -5.22
C TYR A 26 -3.37 -1.49 -6.63
N LEU A 27 -4.48 -0.76 -6.79
CA LEU A 27 -4.92 -0.26 -8.09
C LEU A 27 -3.90 0.71 -8.70
N HIS A 28 -3.34 1.61 -7.90
CA HIS A 28 -2.28 2.50 -8.37
C HIS A 28 -1.03 1.74 -8.81
N LEU A 29 -0.66 0.66 -8.10
CA LEU A 29 0.44 -0.21 -8.50
C LEU A 29 0.15 -0.85 -9.87
N GLN A 30 -1.06 -1.38 -10.09
CA GLN A 30 -1.43 -1.97 -11.40
C GLN A 30 -1.37 -0.95 -12.53
N ASN A 31 -1.71 0.30 -12.25
CA ASN A 31 -1.75 1.39 -13.22
C ASN A 31 -0.42 2.14 -13.38
N HIS A 32 0.69 1.55 -12.94
CA HIS A 32 2.02 2.15 -13.00
C HIS A 32 2.16 3.50 -12.27
N ARG A 33 1.26 3.80 -11.34
CA ARG A 33 1.28 5.02 -10.52
C ARG A 33 2.01 4.77 -9.22
N TRP A 34 3.32 4.52 -9.34
CA TRP A 34 4.16 3.99 -8.28
C TRP A 34 4.16 4.84 -7.00
N GLN A 35 4.34 6.15 -7.13
CA GLN A 35 4.35 7.06 -5.99
C GLN A 35 3.01 7.09 -5.25
N GLN A 36 1.89 7.06 -5.99
CA GLN A 36 0.56 6.98 -5.41
C GLN A 36 0.35 5.64 -4.70
N ALA A 37 0.80 4.53 -5.29
CA ALA A 37 0.74 3.22 -4.67
C ALA A 37 1.44 3.17 -3.31
N ILE A 38 2.65 3.75 -3.24
CA ILE A 38 3.42 3.88 -1.99
C ILE A 38 2.63 4.68 -0.96
N ALA A 39 2.15 5.87 -1.32
CA ALA A 39 1.44 6.75 -0.40
C ALA A 39 0.18 6.09 0.19
N MET A 40 -0.62 5.42 -0.65
CA MET A 40 -1.85 4.75 -0.18
C MET A 40 -1.54 3.54 0.71
N ALA A 41 -0.54 2.73 0.36
CA ALA A 41 -0.12 1.59 1.17
C ALA A 41 0.46 2.03 2.53
N GLN A 42 1.23 3.12 2.56
CA GLN A 42 1.71 3.74 3.80
C GLN A 42 0.54 4.25 4.66
N LYS A 43 -0.43 4.93 4.04
CA LYS A 43 -1.64 5.38 4.75
C LYS A 43 -2.40 4.21 5.36
N SER A 44 -2.55 3.12 4.62
CA SER A 44 -3.14 1.88 5.13
C SER A 44 -2.35 1.32 6.33
N ASN A 45 -1.01 1.29 6.29
CA ASN A 45 -0.18 0.87 7.42
C ASN A 45 -0.42 1.72 8.68
N THR A 46 -0.56 3.05 8.55
CA THR A 46 -0.84 3.91 9.71
C THR A 46 -2.20 3.62 10.36
N LEU A 47 -3.14 3.07 9.60
CA LEU A 47 -4.50 2.78 10.03
C LEU A 47 -4.72 1.29 10.36
N ALA A 48 -3.76 0.41 10.07
CA ALA A 48 -3.91 -1.03 10.18
C ALA A 48 -4.04 -1.52 11.64
N GLY A 49 -3.73 -0.69 12.64
CA GLY A 49 -4.00 -0.98 14.05
C GLY A 49 -3.35 -2.27 14.56
N GLY A 50 -2.17 -2.64 14.03
CA GLY A 50 -1.49 -3.89 14.38
C GLY A 50 -1.92 -5.12 13.59
N ASN A 51 -2.81 -4.99 12.59
CA ASN A 51 -3.12 -6.07 11.64
C ASN A 51 -1.88 -6.39 10.77
N ARG A 52 -1.05 -7.33 11.26
CA ARG A 52 0.20 -7.73 10.61
C ARG A 52 -0.02 -8.22 9.18
N GLN A 53 -1.08 -8.98 8.92
CA GLN A 53 -1.38 -9.51 7.59
C GLN A 53 -1.64 -8.38 6.57
N LEU A 54 -2.38 -7.36 6.99
CA LEU A 54 -2.62 -6.19 6.16
C LEU A 54 -1.32 -5.39 5.95
N MET A 55 -0.52 -5.23 7.01
CA MET A 55 0.76 -4.55 6.92
C MET A 55 1.74 -5.24 5.96
N VAL A 56 1.83 -6.58 6.00
CA VAL A 56 2.60 -7.37 5.04
C VAL A 56 2.14 -7.11 3.60
N THR A 57 0.82 -7.10 3.38
CA THR A 57 0.24 -6.83 2.05
C THR A 57 0.61 -5.42 1.55
N ASN A 58 0.54 -4.42 2.41
CA ASN A 58 0.93 -3.04 2.09
C ASN A 58 2.42 -2.91 1.81
N TRP A 59 3.29 -3.54 2.62
CA TRP A 59 4.73 -3.51 2.38
C TRP A 59 5.11 -4.22 1.08
N LYS A 60 4.38 -5.26 0.66
CA LYS A 60 4.54 -5.89 -0.66
C LYS A 60 4.22 -4.91 -1.80
N ILE A 61 3.22 -4.04 -1.63
CA ILE A 61 2.92 -2.95 -2.59
C ILE A 61 4.08 -1.94 -2.62
N ILE A 62 4.55 -1.50 -1.46
CA ILE A 62 5.63 -0.50 -1.34
C ILE A 62 6.92 -1.03 -1.97
N ALA A 63 7.35 -2.26 -1.65
CA ALA A 63 8.56 -2.87 -2.20
C ALA A 63 8.53 -2.91 -3.74
N ARG A 64 7.40 -3.38 -4.32
CA ARG A 64 7.22 -3.44 -5.77
C ARG A 64 7.25 -2.06 -6.41
N ALA A 65 6.54 -1.08 -5.85
CA ALA A 65 6.50 0.27 -6.40
C ALA A 65 7.87 0.97 -6.30
N LYS A 66 8.60 0.79 -5.20
CA LYS A 66 9.95 1.32 -5.01
C LYS A 66 10.95 0.75 -6.01
N ASN A 67 10.92 -0.56 -6.24
CA ASN A 67 11.70 -1.19 -7.30
C ASN A 67 11.41 -0.58 -8.68
N LYS A 68 10.14 -0.26 -8.98
CA LYS A 68 9.75 0.33 -10.28
C LYS A 68 10.20 1.77 -10.50
N ILE A 69 10.52 2.51 -9.43
CA ILE A 69 11.07 3.88 -9.53
C ILE A 69 12.59 3.92 -9.34
N GLY A 70 13.25 2.76 -9.26
CA GLY A 70 14.71 2.66 -9.05
C GLY A 70 15.15 2.83 -7.59
N ASP A 71 14.23 2.87 -6.63
CA ASP A 71 14.54 2.89 -5.19
C ASP A 71 14.78 1.46 -4.68
N GLU A 72 15.88 0.85 -5.13
CA GLU A 72 16.26 -0.52 -4.74
C GLU A 72 16.52 -0.65 -3.24
N GLN A 73 17.14 0.37 -2.65
CA GLN A 73 17.44 0.40 -1.22
C GLN A 73 16.15 0.40 -0.40
N GLY A 74 15.21 1.27 -0.76
CA GLY A 74 13.93 1.33 -0.09
C GLY A 74 13.05 0.10 -0.33
N ALA A 75 13.20 -0.59 -1.46
CA ALA A 75 12.53 -1.87 -1.68
C ALA A 75 13.09 -2.97 -0.77
N LYS A 76 14.42 -3.07 -0.62
CA LYS A 76 15.08 -3.99 0.32
C LYS A 76 14.66 -3.73 1.77
N GLU A 77 14.52 -2.46 2.16
CA GLU A 77 14.00 -2.10 3.48
C GLU A 77 12.56 -2.59 3.69
N ALA A 78 11.68 -2.39 2.70
CA ALA A 78 10.32 -2.91 2.75
C ALA A 78 10.29 -4.45 2.85
N GLU A 79 11.18 -5.15 2.15
CA GLU A 79 11.32 -6.61 2.23
C GLU A 79 11.77 -7.10 3.62
N LYS A 80 12.71 -6.41 4.27
CA LYS A 80 13.11 -6.72 5.66
C LYS A 80 11.95 -6.56 6.64
N ILE A 81 11.12 -5.53 6.44
CA ILE A 81 9.92 -5.33 7.28
C ILE A 81 8.91 -6.46 7.07
N ILE A 82 8.70 -6.91 5.83
CA ILE A 82 7.84 -8.07 5.54
C ILE A 82 8.32 -9.29 6.32
N GLN A 83 9.62 -9.62 6.24
CA GLN A 83 10.20 -10.76 6.96
C GLN A 83 9.97 -10.65 8.48
N THR A 84 10.10 -9.44 9.03
CA THR A 84 9.91 -9.20 10.47
C THR A 84 8.44 -9.36 10.90
N LEU A 85 7.48 -9.03 10.03
CA LEU A 85 6.06 -9.15 10.31
C LEU A 85 5.51 -10.57 10.14
N GLU A 86 6.17 -11.38 9.29
CA GLU A 86 5.83 -12.78 9.05
C GLU A 86 6.40 -13.74 10.11
N ASN A 87 7.36 -13.27 10.93
CA ASN A 87 7.90 -13.95 12.11
C ASN A 87 7.09 -13.68 13.38
#